data_AF-A0A251RYC4-F1
#
_entry.id   AF-A0A251RYC4-F1
#
_cell.length_a   1.000
_cell.length_b   1.000
_cell.length_c   1.000
_cell.angle_alpha   90.00
_cell.angle_beta   90.00
_cell.angle_gamma   90.00
#
_symmetry.space_group_name_H-M   'P 1'
#
loop_
_entity.id
_entity.type
_entity.pdbx_description
1 polymer ?
#
loop_
_entity_poly.entity_id
_entity_poly.type
_entity_poly.pdbx_seq_one_letter_code
_entity_poly.pdbx_strand_id
1 'polypeptide(L)'
;MDPSHDHIIKEIPGLIRLYKNDCYQKLGGTDTVPASTDPTIGVQSKDVVISPDTPLSARLYILKTANSNLRKLPLLVFYHGGAFIIDTAASPICHNILNLVASESNVVIVSVDYRTAPDHPVPTCFQDPWDAIKWVALHATGNGPEPWLN
;
A
#
# COMPACT_ATOMS: atom_id res chain seq x y z
N MET A 1 19.29 -33.30 11.58
CA MET A 1 18.00 -33.31 10.87
C MET A 1 18.31 -33.26 9.38
N ASP A 2 17.74 -34.18 8.62
CA ASP A 2 18.06 -34.43 7.21
C ASP A 2 17.47 -33.31 6.32
N PRO A 3 18.25 -32.64 5.44
CA PRO A 3 17.75 -31.56 4.57
C PRO A 3 16.85 -32.04 3.41
N SER A 4 16.57 -33.34 3.32
CA SER A 4 15.92 -34.00 2.19
C SER A 4 14.41 -33.77 2.03
N HIS A 5 13.78 -32.85 2.79
CA HIS A 5 12.32 -32.64 2.77
C HIS A 5 11.84 -31.31 2.15
N ASP A 6 12.74 -30.43 1.69
CA ASP A 6 12.38 -29.14 1.05
C ASP A 6 12.18 -29.26 -0.47
N HIS A 7 11.38 -30.22 -0.91
CA HIS A 7 11.01 -30.29 -2.32
C HIS A 7 10.06 -29.13 -2.67
N ILE A 8 10.54 -28.22 -3.52
CA ILE A 8 9.72 -27.19 -4.17
C ILE A 8 8.67 -27.90 -5.01
N ILE A 9 7.39 -27.71 -4.67
CA ILE A 9 6.27 -28.27 -5.42
C ILE A 9 5.86 -27.34 -6.57
N LYS A 10 6.08 -26.04 -6.41
CA LYS A 10 5.81 -25.03 -7.43
C LYS A 10 6.63 -23.79 -7.15
N GLU A 11 7.15 -23.19 -8.21
CA GLU A 11 7.75 -21.87 -8.16
C GLU A 11 7.12 -21.01 -9.26
N ILE A 12 6.81 -19.77 -8.91
CA ILE A 12 6.53 -18.71 -9.88
C ILE A 12 7.69 -17.72 -9.75
N PRO A 13 8.62 -17.68 -10.72
CA PRO A 13 9.84 -16.90 -10.62
C PRO A 13 9.56 -15.43 -10.24
N GLY A 14 10.31 -14.93 -9.26
CA GLY A 14 10.20 -13.56 -8.75
C GLY A 14 8.98 -13.27 -7.85
N LEU A 15 8.03 -14.20 -7.71
CA LEU A 15 6.84 -14.03 -6.87
C LEU A 15 6.88 -14.91 -5.64
N ILE A 16 6.81 -16.23 -5.82
CA ILE A 16 6.58 -17.16 -4.70
C ILE A 16 7.12 -18.56 -5.00
N ARG A 17 7.59 -19.23 -3.96
CA ARG A 17 7.94 -20.64 -3.94
C ARG A 17 7.06 -21.37 -2.92
N LEU A 18 6.49 -22.50 -3.34
CA LEU A 18 5.68 -23.38 -2.51
C LEU A 18 6.46 -24.67 -2.23
N TYR A 19 6.41 -25.12 -0.98
CA TYR A 19 7.10 -26.32 -0.50
C TYR A 19 6.10 -27.42 -0.18
N LYS A 20 6.55 -28.67 -0.19
CA LYS A 20 5.69 -29.85 0.09
C LYS A 20 5.11 -29.86 1.51
N ASN A 21 5.75 -29.18 2.45
CA ASN A 21 5.32 -29.07 3.85
C ASN A 21 4.30 -27.93 4.06
N ASP A 22 3.64 -27.46 3.00
CA ASP A 22 2.70 -26.33 2.98
C ASP A 22 3.29 -24.97 3.40
N CYS A 23 4.62 -24.89 3.58
CA CYS A 23 5.31 -23.62 3.70
C CYS A 23 5.42 -22.92 2.34
N TYR A 24 5.60 -21.61 2.37
CA TYR A 24 5.88 -20.82 1.19
C TYR A 24 6.92 -19.73 1.49
N GLN A 25 7.55 -19.23 0.44
CA GLN A 25 8.49 -18.12 0.50
C GLN A 25 8.13 -17.10 -0.59
N LYS A 26 7.85 -15.84 -0.22
CA LYS A 26 7.77 -14.73 -1.17
C LYS A 26 9.20 -14.41 -1.66
N LEU A 27 9.39 -14.34 -2.98
CA LEU A 27 10.71 -14.21 -3.61
C LEU A 27 11.06 -12.77 -3.98
N GLY A 28 10.12 -11.83 -3.82
CA GLY A 28 10.30 -10.42 -4.14
C GLY A 28 9.26 -9.55 -3.44
N GLY A 29 9.36 -8.23 -3.62
CA GLY A 29 8.39 -7.27 -3.08
C GLY A 29 8.29 -7.26 -1.56
N THR A 30 9.35 -7.65 -0.86
CA THR A 30 9.42 -7.66 0.63
C THR A 30 10.14 -6.44 1.18
N ASP A 31 10.85 -5.69 0.34
CA ASP A 31 11.57 -4.49 0.75
C ASP A 31 10.57 -3.37 1.06
N THR A 32 10.86 -2.63 2.13
CA THR A 32 10.03 -1.51 2.57
C THR A 32 10.89 -0.30 2.89
N VAL A 33 10.35 0.89 2.66
CA VAL A 33 10.91 2.15 3.13
C VAL A 33 9.95 2.81 4.12
N PRO A 34 10.46 3.53 5.14
CA PRO A 34 9.60 4.27 6.06
C PRO A 34 8.88 5.41 5.32
N ALA A 35 7.74 5.82 5.86
CA ALA A 35 7.13 7.08 5.48
C ALA A 35 8.11 8.23 5.80
N SER A 36 8.21 9.18 4.89
CA SER A 36 9.23 10.22 4.92
C SER A 36 8.73 11.51 4.27
N THR A 37 9.48 12.60 4.46
CA THR A 37 9.33 13.82 3.68
C THR A 37 10.46 13.88 2.67
N ASP A 38 10.13 14.03 1.38
CA ASP A 38 11.11 14.35 0.35
C ASP A 38 11.29 15.88 0.29
N PRO A 39 12.43 16.43 0.77
CA PRO A 39 12.64 17.87 0.80
C PRO A 39 12.89 18.48 -0.59
N THR A 40 13.22 17.67 -1.59
CA THR A 40 13.56 18.15 -2.94
C THR A 40 12.29 18.50 -3.72
N ILE A 41 11.25 17.69 -3.59
CA ILE A 41 9.94 17.89 -4.26
C ILE A 41 8.84 18.32 -3.29
N GLY A 42 9.10 18.34 -1.98
CA GLY A 42 8.18 18.84 -0.95
C GLY A 42 7.01 17.91 -0.61
N VAL A 43 7.08 16.63 -0.99
CA VAL A 43 6.04 15.64 -0.68
C VAL A 43 6.28 15.05 0.70
N GLN A 44 5.22 14.96 1.49
CA GLN A 44 5.19 14.31 2.79
C GLN A 44 4.39 13.03 2.70
N SER A 45 4.88 11.96 3.32
CA SER A 45 4.14 10.71 3.45
C SER A 45 3.94 10.30 4.90
N LYS A 46 2.85 9.57 5.15
CA LYS A 46 2.47 9.09 6.49
C LYS A 46 1.67 7.79 6.36
N ASP A 47 1.96 6.83 7.23
CA ASP A 47 1.17 5.59 7.34
C ASP A 47 -0.02 5.78 8.27
N VAL A 48 -1.19 5.27 7.86
CA VAL A 48 -2.47 5.39 8.59
C VAL A 48 -3.18 4.05 8.63
N VAL A 49 -3.91 3.81 9.71
CA VAL A 49 -4.77 2.63 9.86
C VAL A 49 -6.16 2.94 9.31
N ILE A 50 -6.66 2.12 8.40
CA ILE A 50 -8.01 2.27 7.82
C ILE A 50 -9.06 1.59 8.69
N SER A 51 -8.77 0.39 9.16
CA SER A 51 -9.66 -0.40 10.01
C SER A 51 -8.89 -0.86 11.24
N PRO A 52 -9.39 -0.60 12.47
CA PRO A 52 -8.73 -1.08 13.68
C PRO A 52 -8.90 -2.60 13.88
N ASP A 53 -9.88 -3.21 13.23
CA ASP A 53 -10.21 -4.64 13.38
C ASP A 53 -9.42 -5.54 12.41
N THR A 54 -8.76 -4.94 11.42
CA THR A 54 -7.98 -5.66 10.40
C THR A 54 -6.63 -4.97 10.23
N PRO A 55 -5.60 -5.64 9.66
CA PRO A 55 -4.32 -4.97 9.38
C PRO A 55 -4.40 -4.00 8.18
N LEU A 56 -5.60 -3.65 7.69
CA LEU A 56 -5.78 -2.77 6.54
C LEU A 56 -5.30 -1.36 6.87
N SER A 57 -4.29 -0.91 6.13
CA SER A 57 -3.65 0.38 6.29
C SER A 57 -3.45 1.07 4.95
N ALA A 58 -2.97 2.30 4.98
CA ALA A 58 -2.55 3.02 3.78
C ALA A 58 -1.38 3.94 4.08
N ARG A 59 -0.59 4.24 3.04
CA ARG A 59 0.36 5.34 3.03
C ARG A 59 -0.23 6.53 2.29
N LEU A 60 -0.31 7.66 2.97
CA LEU A 60 -0.73 8.93 2.38
C LEU A 60 0.46 9.66 1.77
N TYR A 61 0.23 10.42 0.69
CA TYR A 61 1.19 11.35 0.10
C TYR A 61 0.52 12.69 -0.13
N ILE A 62 1.12 13.77 0.39
CA ILE A 62 0.61 15.14 0.28
C ILE A 62 1.75 16.11 0.00
N LEU A 63 1.56 16.99 -0.97
CA LEU A 63 2.50 18.08 -1.26
C LEU A 63 2.34 19.19 -0.21
N LYS A 64 3.43 19.61 0.45
CA LYS A 64 3.40 20.61 1.53
C LYS A 64 2.77 21.95 1.11
N THR A 65 2.94 22.34 -0.15
CA THR A 65 2.38 23.58 -0.71
C THR A 65 0.88 23.49 -1.02
N ALA A 66 0.26 22.31 -0.94
CA ALA A 66 -1.19 22.15 -1.06
C ALA A 66 -1.96 22.94 0.01
N ASN A 67 -1.36 23.13 1.19
CA ASN A 67 -1.99 23.79 2.33
C ASN A 67 -2.05 25.33 2.21
N SER A 68 -1.46 25.96 1.19
CA SER A 68 -1.37 27.43 1.11
C SER A 68 -2.43 28.12 0.26
N ASN A 69 -3.21 27.37 -0.53
CA ASN A 69 -4.34 27.88 -1.29
C ASN A 69 -5.58 27.06 -0.91
N LEU A 70 -6.70 27.71 -0.57
CA LEU A 70 -7.99 27.12 -0.15
C LEU A 70 -8.68 26.21 -1.21
N ARG A 71 -7.91 25.60 -2.13
CA ARG A 71 -8.39 24.79 -3.24
C ARG A 71 -8.26 23.31 -2.88
N LYS A 72 -9.38 22.59 -2.92
CA LYS A 72 -9.40 21.13 -2.82
C LYS A 72 -8.56 20.50 -3.93
N LEU A 73 -7.72 19.54 -3.57
CA LEU A 73 -6.95 18.74 -4.52
C LEU A 73 -7.75 17.49 -4.96
N PRO A 74 -7.49 16.96 -6.17
CA PRO A 74 -7.94 15.63 -6.51
C PRO A 74 -7.31 14.58 -5.57
N LEU A 75 -8.06 13.52 -5.30
CA LEU A 75 -7.61 12.38 -4.51
C LEU A 75 -7.45 11.15 -5.41
N LEU A 76 -6.29 10.50 -5.34
CA LEU A 76 -5.97 9.25 -6.00
C LEU A 76 -5.94 8.12 -4.96
N VAL A 77 -6.82 7.12 -5.11
CA VAL A 77 -6.68 5.86 -4.37
C VAL A 77 -5.87 4.89 -5.21
N PHE A 78 -4.73 4.47 -4.70
CA PHE A 78 -3.77 3.61 -5.40
C PHE A 78 -3.69 2.24 -4.74
N TYR A 79 -3.55 1.20 -5.56
CA TYR A 79 -3.35 -0.18 -5.14
C TYR A 79 -2.08 -0.70 -5.79
N HIS A 80 -1.13 -1.18 -4.98
CA HIS A 80 0.13 -1.69 -5.49
C HIS A 80 -0.05 -2.96 -6.33
N GLY A 81 0.92 -3.23 -7.20
CA GLY A 81 0.99 -4.44 -8.01
C GLY A 81 1.42 -5.66 -7.20
N GLY A 82 2.13 -6.59 -7.85
CA GLY A 82 2.66 -7.79 -7.18
C GLY A 82 1.75 -9.01 -7.24
N ALA A 83 0.83 -9.05 -8.21
CA ALA A 83 -0.05 -10.18 -8.51
C ALA A 83 -0.88 -10.67 -7.30
N PHE A 84 -1.21 -9.76 -6.37
CA PHE A 84 -1.88 -10.04 -5.09
C PHE A 84 -1.08 -10.95 -4.15
N ILE A 85 0.21 -11.16 -4.39
CA ILE A 85 1.08 -12.07 -3.63
C ILE A 85 2.21 -11.30 -2.93
N ILE A 86 2.86 -10.39 -3.64
CA ILE A 86 3.99 -9.62 -3.14
C ILE A 86 3.70 -8.12 -3.16
N ASP A 87 4.67 -7.33 -2.70
CA ASP A 87 4.63 -5.87 -2.66
C ASP A 87 3.73 -5.34 -1.52
N THR A 88 3.88 -4.05 -1.22
CA THR A 88 3.19 -3.33 -0.15
C THR A 88 3.12 -1.85 -0.51
N ALA A 89 2.20 -1.10 0.10
CA ALA A 89 2.19 0.36 -0.01
C ALA A 89 3.51 1.00 0.44
N ALA A 90 4.30 0.30 1.27
CA ALA A 90 5.59 0.76 1.75
C ALA A 90 6.78 0.42 0.85
N SER A 91 6.57 -0.19 -0.34
CA SER A 91 7.71 -0.63 -1.14
C SER A 91 8.50 0.54 -1.73
N PRO A 92 9.83 0.39 -1.92
CA PRO A 92 10.66 1.46 -2.49
C PRO A 92 10.16 1.92 -3.88
N ILE A 93 9.68 0.97 -4.71
CA ILE A 93 9.17 1.26 -6.05
C ILE A 93 7.90 2.10 -5.97
N CYS A 94 6.91 1.65 -5.19
CA CYS A 94 5.68 2.41 -4.98
C CYS A 94 5.99 3.77 -4.37
N HIS A 95 6.85 3.84 -3.35
CA HIS A 95 7.19 5.08 -2.68
C HIS A 95 7.82 6.11 -3.62
N ASN A 96 8.78 5.72 -4.45
CA ASN A 96 9.44 6.65 -5.36
C ASN A 96 8.47 7.14 -6.47
N ILE A 97 7.66 6.24 -7.03
CA ILE A 97 6.69 6.60 -8.07
C ILE A 97 5.60 7.51 -7.50
N LEU A 98 5.04 7.21 -6.33
CA LEU A 98 3.94 7.99 -5.76
C LEU A 98 4.40 9.35 -5.23
N ASN A 99 5.65 9.50 -4.78
CA ASN A 99 6.25 10.80 -4.53
C ASN A 99 6.22 11.68 -5.79
N LEU A 100 6.70 11.13 -6.92
CA LEU A 100 6.71 11.86 -8.19
C LEU A 100 5.29 12.16 -8.69
N VAL A 101 4.36 11.21 -8.60
CA VAL A 101 2.95 11.43 -9.01
C VAL A 101 2.31 12.53 -8.17
N ALA A 102 2.53 12.53 -6.85
CA ALA A 102 1.98 13.54 -5.96
C ALA A 102 2.51 14.94 -6.29
N SER A 103 3.82 15.09 -6.56
CA SER A 103 4.43 16.38 -6.89
C SER A 103 4.02 16.88 -8.28
N GLU A 104 4.08 16.04 -9.30
CA GLU A 104 3.84 16.45 -10.69
C GLU A 104 2.36 16.67 -11.01
N SER A 105 1.47 15.93 -10.33
CA SER A 105 0.01 16.01 -10.60
C SER A 105 -0.75 16.86 -9.58
N ASN A 106 -0.09 17.31 -8.50
CA ASN A 106 -0.71 18.05 -7.40
C ASN A 106 -1.96 17.33 -6.85
N VAL A 107 -1.79 16.05 -6.49
CA VAL A 107 -2.85 15.17 -5.97
C VAL A 107 -2.51 14.68 -4.57
N VAL A 108 -3.55 14.44 -3.77
CA VAL A 108 -3.43 13.66 -2.53
C VAL A 108 -3.54 12.18 -2.90
N ILE A 109 -2.62 11.35 -2.41
CA ILE A 109 -2.63 9.91 -2.72
C ILE A 109 -2.91 9.11 -1.46
N VAL A 110 -3.81 8.14 -1.56
CA VAL A 110 -4.05 7.08 -0.57
C VAL A 110 -3.57 5.77 -1.17
N SER A 111 -2.35 5.35 -0.84
CA SER A 111 -1.76 4.09 -1.29
C SER A 111 -2.15 2.97 -0.32
N VAL A 112 -3.10 2.12 -0.72
CA VAL A 112 -3.69 1.11 0.17
C VAL A 112 -2.79 -0.10 0.29
N ASP A 113 -2.49 -0.49 1.53
CA ASP A 113 -1.74 -1.70 1.87
C ASP A 113 -2.73 -2.84 2.14
N TYR A 114 -3.19 -3.46 1.06
CA TYR A 114 -4.19 -4.53 1.13
C TYR A 114 -3.52 -5.88 1.43
N ARG A 115 -4.27 -6.78 2.07
CA ARG A 115 -3.77 -8.10 2.41
C ARG A 115 -3.56 -8.97 1.16
N THR A 116 -2.44 -9.69 1.14
CA THR A 116 -1.99 -10.51 0.00
C THR A 116 -2.06 -12.00 0.28
N ALA A 117 -2.17 -12.78 -0.79
CA ALA A 117 -2.00 -14.22 -0.77
C ALA A 117 -0.53 -14.60 -0.49
N PRO A 118 -0.28 -15.81 0.03
CA PRO A 118 -1.26 -16.84 0.37
C PRO A 118 -1.90 -16.71 1.75
N ASP A 119 -1.39 -15.83 2.64
CA ASP A 119 -1.94 -15.64 3.99
C ASP A 119 -3.42 -15.24 3.98
N HIS A 120 -3.78 -14.42 2.99
CA HIS A 120 -5.12 -13.92 2.79
C HIS A 120 -5.56 -14.17 1.34
N PRO A 121 -6.12 -15.36 1.06
CA PRO A 121 -6.57 -15.70 -0.29
C PRO A 121 -7.75 -14.85 -0.73
N VAL A 122 -8.11 -14.96 -2.01
CA VAL A 122 -9.36 -14.39 -2.55
C VAL A 122 -10.54 -14.82 -1.66
N PRO A 123 -11.44 -13.89 -1.28
CA PRO A 123 -11.66 -12.57 -1.87
C PRO A 123 -10.99 -11.38 -1.16
N THR A 124 -10.08 -11.58 -0.20
CA THR A 124 -9.57 -10.49 0.65
C THR A 124 -8.95 -9.33 -0.14
N CYS A 125 -8.19 -9.62 -1.20
CA CYS A 125 -7.58 -8.59 -2.04
C CYS A 125 -8.59 -7.71 -2.81
N PHE A 126 -9.88 -8.07 -2.83
CA PHE A 126 -10.96 -7.23 -3.35
C PHE A 126 -11.76 -6.53 -2.25
N GLN A 127 -11.91 -7.20 -1.10
CA GLN A 127 -12.63 -6.68 0.05
C GLN A 127 -11.88 -5.48 0.67
N ASP A 128 -10.56 -5.59 0.80
CA ASP A 128 -9.71 -4.55 1.40
C ASP A 128 -9.74 -3.23 0.59
N PRO A 129 -9.55 -3.24 -0.75
CA PRO A 129 -9.79 -2.06 -1.58
C PRO A 129 -11.18 -1.45 -1.43
N TRP A 130 -12.21 -2.29 -1.34
CA TRP A 130 -13.57 -1.80 -1.20
C TRP A 130 -13.79 -1.10 0.14
N ASP A 131 -13.25 -1.66 1.22
CA ASP A 131 -13.34 -1.05 2.55
C ASP A 131 -12.47 0.20 2.65
N ALA A 132 -11.33 0.26 1.97
CA ALA A 132 -10.53 1.48 1.83
C ALA A 132 -11.30 2.60 1.10
N ILE A 133 -12.03 2.30 0.02
CA ILE A 133 -12.88 3.29 -0.67
C ILE A 133 -13.95 3.84 0.26
N LYS A 134 -14.63 2.98 1.03
CA LYS A 134 -15.62 3.43 2.02
C LYS A 134 -15.00 4.34 3.06
N TRP A 135 -13.82 3.98 3.57
CA TRP A 135 -13.11 4.79 4.55
C TRP A 135 -12.72 6.16 3.97
N VAL A 136 -12.21 6.22 2.74
CA VAL A 136 -11.94 7.49 2.05
C VAL A 136 -13.22 8.33 1.94
N ALA A 137 -14.35 7.71 1.59
CA ALA A 137 -15.63 8.41 1.44
C ALA A 137 -16.13 9.08 2.74
N LEU A 138 -15.70 8.61 3.93
CA LEU A 138 -16.02 9.27 5.21
C LEU A 138 -15.47 10.71 5.31
N HIS A 139 -14.47 11.05 4.50
CA HIS A 139 -13.85 12.38 4.48
C HIS A 139 -14.54 13.36 3.52
N ALA A 140 -15.57 12.93 2.77
CA ALA A 140 -16.20 13.73 1.72
C ALA A 140 -16.74 15.09 2.20
N THR A 141 -17.13 15.18 3.49
CA THR A 141 -17.63 16.41 4.12
C THR A 141 -16.58 17.15 4.95
N GLY A 142 -15.31 16.75 4.91
CA GLY A 142 -14.22 17.34 5.71
C GLY A 142 -14.24 17.00 7.20
N ASN A 143 -15.00 15.97 7.60
CA ASN A 143 -15.13 15.53 9.00
C ASN A 143 -14.77 14.05 9.18
N GLY A 144 -13.97 13.50 8.27
CA GLY A 144 -13.55 12.11 8.33
C GLY A 144 -12.48 11.87 9.42
N PRO A 145 -12.20 10.61 9.73
CA PRO A 145 -11.30 10.23 10.83
C PRO A 145 -9.83 10.63 10.62
N GLU A 146 -9.38 10.88 9.40
CA GLU A 146 -7.99 11.26 9.09
C GLU A 146 -7.89 12.74 8.66
N PRO A 147 -7.28 13.61 9.51
CA PRO A 147 -7.16 15.03 9.24
C PRO A 147 -6.46 15.42 7.94
N TRP A 148 -5.54 14.58 7.43
CA TRP A 148 -4.85 14.84 6.16
C TRP A 148 -5.77 14.78 4.93
N LEU A 149 -6.98 14.22 5.07
CA LEU A 149 -7.95 14.07 3.98
C LEU A 149 -9.16 15.02 4.11
N ASN A 150 -9.17 15.91 5.11
CA ASN A 150 -10.30 16.79 5.43
C ASN A 150 -10.17 18.21 4.85
#